data_AF-A0A5D2CMB8-F1
#
_entry.id   AF-A0A5D2CMB8-F1
#
_cell.length_a   1.000
_cell.length_b   1.000
_cell.length_c   1.000
_cell.angle_alpha   90.00
_cell.angle_beta   90.00
_cell.angle_gamma   90.00
#
_symmetry.space_group_name_H-M   'P 1'
#
loop_
_entity.id
_entity.type
_entity.pdbx_description
1 polymer ?
#
loop_
_entity_poly.entity_id
_entity_poly.type
_entity_poly.pdbx_seq_one_letter_code
_entity_poly.pdbx_strand_id
1 'polypeptide(L)'
;MGELGLGLQKIIKAAPSKALVIRINLVFLAFFLVIYASLLLRPSSSAYFQNAASLVRCSLRECHHKVEKGVKMEAVLEETEAMKPKRKRNLTMLEVPSFIDEIGGGVKIGMLNFEDEDYSEWEKHGGTIPIHFQRVSELFEWKDLFPEWIDEEEEIDGPMCPEIPMPDFSKYDDLDLIVAKLPCEYPVDGWARDVFRLQVHLIVANLAVKKGKRDWNWRTKVVFLSKCRPMLEVFRCNDLVKQEGEWWYYEPEITRLEEMVSLPIGSCNLALPLWGQGNDEVFDVSKIQQATSAAKREAYVTVLHSSESYVCGAITLAQSLLKTGTNRDLILLLDRSITEPKRDALKAAGWQLRFIKRIRNPRAEKGTYNEYNYSKFRLWKMTDYDKVIFIDADILVLKNIDLLFHFPQMTATGNDIWIFNSGIMVVEPSNCTFKLLMNKRKEIFSYNGGDQGFLNEVFVWWHRLPRRVNFLKNFWANSTVETGLKSQLFAADPPKVYSIHYLGLKPWHCYRDYDCNWDIGDQRVYASDVAHQRWWKFYDAMDEKLQQQCGLTERRKIELDWDRKMAEKEGFQDEHWKINITDPRRKFLIN
;
A
#
# COMPACT_ATOMS: atom_id res chain seq x y z
N MET A 1 27.95 -61.01 58.25
CA MET A 1 28.60 -62.14 57.55
C MET A 1 27.86 -62.32 56.23
N GLY A 2 28.39 -62.04 55.04
CA GLY A 2 29.68 -61.51 54.61
C GLY A 2 29.50 -60.98 53.19
N GLU A 3 30.23 -59.91 52.91
CA GLU A 3 30.26 -59.14 51.66
C GLU A 3 30.94 -59.88 50.49
N LEU A 4 30.56 -59.40 49.29
CA LEU A 4 31.34 -59.13 48.08
C LEU A 4 32.42 -60.12 47.57
N GLY A 5 32.29 -60.41 46.28
CA GLY A 5 33.39 -60.86 45.41
C GLY A 5 33.02 -60.73 43.93
N LEU A 6 33.12 -59.50 43.41
CA LEU A 6 32.93 -59.11 42.02
C LEU A 6 34.12 -59.51 41.12
N GLY A 7 33.85 -59.77 39.84
CA GLY A 7 34.76 -59.57 38.71
C GLY A 7 34.78 -60.76 37.73
N LEU A 8 34.79 -60.61 36.41
CA LEU A 8 34.73 -59.45 35.51
C LEU A 8 34.33 -59.99 34.11
N GLN A 9 33.67 -59.14 33.34
CA GLN A 9 33.22 -59.30 31.96
C GLN A 9 34.26 -59.84 30.97
N LYS A 10 33.78 -60.65 30.02
CA LYS A 10 34.17 -60.57 28.60
C LYS A 10 32.91 -60.30 27.78
N ILE A 11 32.75 -59.07 27.28
CA ILE A 11 31.69 -58.68 26.35
C ILE A 11 32.09 -59.17 24.95
N ILE A 12 31.42 -60.22 24.48
CA ILE A 12 31.38 -60.58 23.05
C ILE A 12 30.13 -59.90 22.48
N LYS A 13 30.32 -58.94 21.56
CA LYS A 13 29.21 -58.32 20.80
C LYS A 13 28.57 -59.39 19.91
N ALA A 14 27.41 -59.90 20.32
CA ALA A 14 26.56 -60.71 19.46
C ALA A 14 25.93 -59.83 18.38
N ALA A 15 26.07 -60.22 17.12
CA ALA A 15 25.37 -59.59 16.01
C ALA A 15 23.85 -59.76 16.22
N PRO A 16 23.05 -58.69 16.04
CA PRO A 16 21.62 -58.75 16.29
C PRO A 16 20.95 -59.77 15.37
N SER A 17 20.05 -60.58 15.94
CA SER A 17 19.32 -61.60 15.17
C SER A 17 18.56 -60.96 14.01
N LYS A 18 18.38 -61.68 12.89
CA LYS A 18 17.65 -61.18 11.72
C LYS A 18 16.27 -60.62 12.09
N ALA A 19 15.62 -61.19 13.11
CA ALA A 19 14.34 -60.70 13.64
C ALA A 19 14.47 -59.32 14.32
N LEU A 20 15.57 -59.04 15.02
CA LEU A 20 15.82 -57.73 15.63
C LEU A 20 16.10 -56.67 14.57
N VAL A 21 16.87 -57.02 13.52
CA VAL A 21 17.14 -56.11 12.39
C VAL A 21 15.85 -55.78 11.64
N ILE A 22 14.98 -56.76 11.41
CA ILE A 22 13.67 -56.55 10.78
C ILE A 22 12.79 -55.64 11.65
N ARG A 23 12.75 -55.85 12.98
CA ARG A 23 12.00 -54.97 13.89
C ARG A 23 12.53 -53.54 13.90
N ILE A 24 13.86 -53.37 13.92
CA ILE A 24 14.50 -52.05 13.85
C ILE A 24 14.16 -51.36 12.52
N ASN A 25 14.25 -52.09 11.40
CA ASN A 25 13.92 -51.54 10.09
C ASN A 25 12.42 -51.21 9.94
N LEU A 26 11.52 -51.99 10.55
CA LEU A 26 10.09 -51.66 10.58
C LEU A 26 9.82 -50.42 11.43
N VAL A 27 10.54 -50.22 12.54
CA VAL A 27 10.46 -48.99 13.34
C VAL A 27 10.99 -47.80 12.55
N PHE A 28 12.11 -47.94 11.84
CA PHE A 28 12.62 -46.87 10.97
C PHE A 28 11.68 -46.58 9.80
N LEU A 29 11.06 -47.60 9.20
CA LEU A 29 10.09 -47.44 8.12
C LEU A 29 8.82 -46.74 8.62
N ALA A 30 8.32 -47.11 9.81
CA ALA A 30 7.20 -46.43 10.44
C ALA A 30 7.55 -44.98 10.80
N PHE A 31 8.74 -44.72 11.31
CA PHE A 31 9.22 -43.36 11.59
C PHE A 31 9.38 -42.54 10.30
N PHE A 32 9.88 -43.15 9.23
CA PHE A 32 9.96 -42.53 7.89
C PHE A 32 8.57 -42.27 7.32
N LEU A 33 7.61 -43.19 7.46
CA LEU A 33 6.23 -42.99 7.02
C LEU A 33 5.52 -41.91 7.83
N VAL A 34 5.80 -41.78 9.12
CA VAL A 34 5.27 -40.69 9.96
C VAL A 34 5.92 -39.36 9.60
N ILE A 35 7.24 -39.30 9.36
CA ILE A 35 7.92 -38.10 8.86
C ILE A 35 7.42 -37.73 7.47
N TYR A 36 7.24 -38.70 6.58
CA TYR A 36 6.77 -38.48 5.22
C TYR A 36 5.30 -38.04 5.19
N ALA A 37 4.44 -38.66 6.01
CA ALA A 37 3.07 -38.22 6.22
C ALA A 37 3.01 -36.83 6.87
N SER A 38 3.89 -36.49 7.81
CA SER A 38 3.95 -35.15 8.40
C SER A 38 4.62 -34.11 7.50
N LEU A 39 5.43 -34.49 6.52
CA LEU A 39 5.91 -33.62 5.44
C LEU A 39 4.85 -33.43 4.33
N LEU A 40 3.98 -34.42 4.08
CA LEU A 40 2.82 -34.32 3.19
C LEU A 40 1.61 -33.61 3.84
N LEU A 41 1.46 -33.72 5.16
CA LEU A 41 0.46 -33.02 5.98
C LEU A 41 0.98 -31.69 6.54
N ARG A 42 2.25 -31.35 6.30
CA ARG A 42 2.66 -29.94 6.35
C ARG A 42 1.86 -29.25 5.26
N PRO A 43 1.25 -28.09 5.54
CA PRO A 43 0.64 -27.33 4.48
C PRO A 43 1.73 -27.11 3.44
N SER A 44 1.46 -27.56 2.21
CA SER A 44 2.10 -26.96 1.06
C SER A 44 2.03 -25.44 1.24
N SER A 45 3.01 -24.74 0.72
CA SER A 45 3.11 -23.26 0.67
C SER A 45 1.82 -22.54 0.21
N SER A 46 0.78 -23.28 -0.19
CA SER A 46 -0.64 -22.92 -0.19
C SER A 46 -1.15 -22.21 1.06
N ALA A 47 -0.75 -22.54 2.30
CA ALA A 47 -1.32 -21.87 3.49
C ALA A 47 -0.98 -20.36 3.57
N TYR A 48 0.15 -19.93 2.98
CA TYR A 48 0.51 -18.52 2.89
C TYR A 48 -0.31 -17.79 1.81
N PHE A 49 -0.68 -18.49 0.73
CA PHE A 49 -1.55 -17.97 -0.33
C PHE A 49 -3.04 -18.04 0.04
N GLN A 50 -3.47 -19.06 0.78
CA GLN A 50 -4.81 -19.17 1.34
C GLN A 50 -5.06 -18.10 2.40
N ASN A 51 -4.05 -17.71 3.19
CA ASN A 51 -4.20 -16.57 4.10
C ASN A 51 -4.22 -15.23 3.37
N ALA A 52 -3.44 -15.06 2.27
CA ALA A 52 -3.52 -13.86 1.45
C ALA A 52 -4.88 -13.73 0.72
N ALA A 53 -5.47 -14.85 0.29
CA ALA A 53 -6.83 -14.89 -0.28
C ALA A 53 -7.94 -14.90 0.78
N SER A 54 -7.67 -15.35 2.01
CA SER A 54 -8.62 -15.36 3.15
C SER A 54 -8.78 -14.00 3.81
N LEU A 55 -7.82 -13.08 3.62
CA LEU A 55 -7.84 -11.71 4.13
C LEU A 55 -8.62 -10.75 3.21
N VAL A 56 -9.19 -11.29 2.15
CA VAL A 56 -9.76 -10.56 1.03
C VAL A 56 -11.21 -11.03 0.90
N ARG A 57 -12.16 -10.20 1.34
CA ARG A 57 -13.55 -10.65 1.59
C ARG A 57 -14.62 -9.74 1.01
N CYS A 58 -14.31 -8.55 0.50
CA CYS A 58 -15.38 -7.63 0.12
C CYS A 58 -15.09 -6.84 -1.15
N SER A 59 -15.96 -6.99 -2.15
CA SER A 59 -15.79 -6.30 -3.44
C SER A 59 -16.99 -5.42 -3.79
N LEU A 60 -18.24 -5.86 -3.55
CA LEU A 60 -19.42 -5.14 -4.02
C LEU A 60 -20.66 -5.41 -3.14
N ARG A 61 -21.11 -4.41 -2.37
CA ARG A 61 -22.44 -4.24 -1.74
C ARG A 61 -22.93 -5.28 -0.72
N GLU A 62 -22.49 -6.53 -0.76
CA GLU A 62 -23.00 -7.64 0.08
C GLU A 62 -22.40 -7.68 1.51
N CYS A 63 -21.55 -6.70 1.86
CA CYS A 63 -20.91 -6.62 3.17
C CYS A 63 -21.81 -5.97 4.25
N HIS A 64 -23.13 -5.94 4.01
CA HIS A 64 -24.11 -5.70 5.05
C HIS A 64 -24.13 -6.86 6.05
N HIS A 65 -23.21 -6.82 7.02
CA HIS A 65 -23.66 -7.14 8.37
C HIS A 65 -24.62 -6.02 8.76
N LYS A 66 -25.87 -6.36 9.08
CA LYS A 66 -26.78 -5.46 9.80
C LYS A 66 -26.07 -4.98 11.06
N VAL A 67 -25.35 -3.87 10.99
CA VAL A 67 -25.22 -2.97 12.11
C VAL A 67 -26.57 -2.28 12.15
N GLU A 68 -27.36 -2.63 13.16
CA GLU A 68 -28.60 -1.92 13.47
C GLU A 68 -28.34 -0.43 13.37
N LYS A 69 -29.20 0.27 12.59
CA LYS A 69 -29.31 1.72 12.45
C LYS A 69 -28.09 2.46 12.99
N GLY A 70 -27.20 2.88 12.08
CA GLY A 70 -26.12 3.82 12.37
C GLY A 70 -26.64 4.85 13.37
N VAL A 71 -26.12 4.75 14.60
CA VAL A 71 -26.23 5.83 15.55
C VAL A 71 -25.58 6.97 14.80
N LYS A 72 -26.36 8.00 14.44
CA LYS A 72 -25.77 9.32 14.22
C LYS A 72 -24.96 9.55 15.48
N MET A 73 -23.64 9.42 15.40
CA MET A 73 -22.78 10.07 16.38
C MET A 73 -22.93 11.56 16.10
N GLU A 74 -24.10 12.10 16.46
CA GLU A 74 -24.14 13.42 17.08
C GLU A 74 -23.02 13.39 18.10
N ALA A 75 -22.13 14.38 18.01
CA ALA A 75 -21.09 14.61 18.99
C ALA A 75 -21.71 14.28 20.35
N VAL A 76 -21.24 13.19 20.98
CA VAL A 76 -21.63 12.88 22.34
C VAL A 76 -20.97 13.99 23.14
N LEU A 77 -21.73 15.08 23.27
CA LEU A 77 -21.55 16.08 24.28
C LEU A 77 -21.81 15.32 25.58
N GLU A 78 -20.80 14.61 26.06
CA GLU A 78 -20.68 14.44 27.50
C GLU A 78 -20.59 15.86 28.04
N GLU A 79 -21.68 16.26 28.69
CA GLU A 79 -21.70 17.41 29.57
C GLU A 79 -20.42 17.36 30.39
N THR A 80 -19.64 18.43 30.26
CA THR A 80 -18.53 18.77 31.12
C THR A 80 -18.83 18.37 32.56
N GLU A 81 -18.23 17.26 33.02
CA GLU A 81 -17.80 17.22 34.40
C GLU A 81 -16.81 18.37 34.54
N ALA A 82 -17.29 19.45 35.16
CA ALA A 82 -16.51 20.59 35.56
C ALA A 82 -15.12 20.15 36.00
N MET A 83 -14.10 20.76 35.39
CA MET A 83 -12.68 20.64 35.75
C MET A 83 -12.51 20.50 37.26
N LYS A 84 -12.48 19.26 37.76
CA LYS A 84 -12.00 18.98 39.11
C LYS A 84 -10.51 19.33 39.04
N PRO A 85 -10.00 20.20 39.92
CA PRO A 85 -8.60 20.59 39.87
C PRO A 85 -7.75 19.32 40.01
N LYS A 86 -7.08 18.92 38.93
CA LYS A 86 -6.05 17.88 39.01
C LYS A 86 -5.11 18.32 40.13
N ARG A 87 -4.98 17.48 41.17
CA ARG A 87 -4.02 17.64 42.28
C ARG A 87 -2.71 18.19 41.71
N LYS A 88 -2.15 19.25 42.31
CA LYS A 88 -0.82 19.80 41.98
C LYS A 88 0.16 18.63 41.81
N ARG A 89 0.38 18.20 40.58
CA ARG A 89 1.41 17.24 40.22
C ARG A 89 2.73 18.00 40.29
N ASN A 90 3.76 17.36 40.79
CA ASN A 90 5.12 17.86 40.59
C ASN A 90 5.36 17.87 39.08
N LEU A 91 5.33 19.06 38.48
CA LEU A 91 5.58 19.22 37.05
C LEU A 91 7.05 18.91 36.80
N THR A 92 7.30 18.04 35.81
CA THR A 92 8.65 17.83 35.29
C THR A 92 9.05 19.04 34.45
N MET A 93 10.24 19.59 34.73
CA MET A 93 10.81 20.67 33.93
C MET A 93 11.11 20.16 32.52
N LEU A 94 10.58 20.85 31.51
CA LEU A 94 10.78 20.54 30.11
C LEU A 94 12.18 21.00 29.67
N GLU A 95 12.99 20.05 29.21
CA GLU A 95 14.31 20.35 28.66
C GLU A 95 14.20 21.21 27.39
N VAL A 96 15.17 22.12 27.18
CA VAL A 96 15.30 22.91 25.95
C VAL A 96 16.44 22.31 25.12
N PRO A 97 16.19 21.82 23.90
CA PRO A 97 17.26 21.26 23.08
C PRO A 97 18.17 22.36 22.54
N SER A 98 19.45 22.02 22.31
CA SER A 98 20.49 23.01 21.98
C SER A 98 20.21 23.86 20.74
N PHE A 99 19.43 23.33 19.79
CA PHE A 99 19.10 24.04 18.55
C PHE A 99 18.10 25.18 18.74
N ILE A 100 17.42 25.29 19.87
CA ILE A 100 16.52 26.42 20.14
C ILE A 100 17.31 27.72 20.28
N ASP A 101 18.53 27.65 20.83
CA ASP A 101 19.44 28.79 20.90
C ASP A 101 19.80 29.34 19.51
N GLU A 102 19.83 28.47 18.50
CA GLU A 102 20.15 28.82 17.11
C GLU A 102 18.98 29.52 16.39
N ILE A 103 17.73 29.37 16.87
CA ILE A 103 16.52 29.91 16.23
C ILE A 103 16.39 31.44 16.44
N GLY A 104 17.08 32.00 17.42
CA GLY A 104 17.07 33.42 17.77
C GLY A 104 16.08 33.76 18.89
N GLY A 105 16.40 34.79 19.68
CA GLY A 105 15.57 35.22 20.82
C GLY A 105 14.39 36.11 20.42
N GLY A 106 13.33 36.10 21.24
CA GLY A 106 12.14 36.95 21.06
C GLY A 106 11.09 36.37 20.12
N VAL A 107 11.06 35.04 19.96
CA VAL A 107 10.10 34.33 19.10
C VAL A 107 8.75 34.13 19.79
N LYS A 108 7.64 34.13 19.04
CA LYS A 108 6.33 33.66 19.52
C LYS A 108 6.25 32.14 19.36
N ILE A 109 6.13 31.41 20.48
CA ILE A 109 6.20 29.95 20.52
C ILE A 109 4.83 29.37 20.87
N GLY A 110 4.20 28.65 19.94
CA GLY A 110 2.97 27.91 20.21
C GLY A 110 3.26 26.57 20.88
N MET A 111 2.80 26.36 22.10
CA MET A 111 3.02 25.14 22.89
C MET A 111 1.78 24.23 22.86
N LEU A 112 1.90 23.03 22.29
CA LEU A 112 0.80 22.08 22.13
C LEU A 112 1.04 20.78 22.91
N ASN A 113 0.05 20.36 23.71
CA ASN A 113 0.06 19.10 24.46
C ASN A 113 1.10 19.01 25.59
N PHE A 114 1.32 20.11 26.32
CA PHE A 114 2.29 20.25 27.43
C PHE A 114 1.63 20.51 28.81
N GLU A 115 0.37 20.11 28.99
CA GLU A 115 -0.45 20.46 30.17
C GLU A 115 0.09 19.91 31.52
N ASP A 116 0.88 18.84 31.47
CA ASP A 116 1.48 18.19 32.64
C ASP A 116 2.99 18.53 32.80
N GLU A 117 3.54 19.51 32.08
CA GLU A 117 4.97 19.88 32.12
C GLU A 117 5.20 21.36 32.44
N ASP A 118 6.35 21.65 33.07
CA ASP A 118 6.80 23.02 33.34
C ASP A 118 7.78 23.46 32.25
N TYR A 119 7.33 24.36 31.37
CA TYR A 119 8.12 24.91 30.27
C TYR A 119 8.57 26.36 30.50
N SER A 120 8.67 26.80 31.77
CA SER A 120 9.11 28.16 32.11
C SER A 120 10.50 28.52 31.52
N GLU A 121 11.37 27.52 31.33
CA GLU A 121 12.69 27.71 30.69
C GLU A 121 12.57 28.18 29.22
N TRP A 122 11.49 27.81 28.53
CA TRP A 122 11.24 28.24 27.14
C TRP A 122 10.92 29.73 27.05
N GLU A 123 10.42 30.35 28.12
CA GLU A 123 10.12 31.80 28.16
C GLU A 123 11.38 32.67 28.02
N LYS A 124 12.56 32.10 28.30
CA LYS A 124 13.85 32.77 28.08
C LYS A 124 14.15 32.99 26.60
N HIS A 125 13.58 32.17 25.73
CA HIS A 125 13.80 32.21 24.29
C HIS A 125 12.71 33.01 23.56
N GLY A 126 11.53 33.18 24.17
CA GLY A 126 10.43 33.91 23.55
C GLY A 126 9.10 33.81 24.30
N GLY A 127 8.07 34.47 23.77
CA GLY A 127 6.73 34.45 24.36
C GLY A 127 6.03 33.12 24.06
N THR A 128 5.75 32.33 25.10
CA THR A 128 5.04 31.05 24.97
C THR A 128 3.52 31.27 24.95
N ILE A 129 2.83 30.54 24.07
CA ILE A 129 1.38 30.61 23.86
C ILE A 129 0.82 29.19 23.95
N PRO A 130 0.10 28.81 25.02
CA PRO A 130 -0.51 27.49 25.10
C PRO A 130 -1.64 27.35 24.08
N ILE A 131 -1.58 26.28 23.29
CA ILE A 131 -2.63 25.92 22.33
C ILE A 131 -3.59 24.93 22.99
N HIS A 132 -4.82 25.38 23.24
CA HIS A 132 -5.86 24.56 23.84
C HIS A 132 -6.75 23.92 22.76
N PHE A 133 -7.04 22.63 22.91
CA PHE A 133 -7.91 21.86 22.03
C PHE A 133 -8.63 20.76 22.82
N GLN A 134 -9.77 20.31 22.30
CA GLN A 134 -10.47 19.16 22.87
C GLN A 134 -9.81 17.87 22.37
N ARG A 135 -9.40 17.00 23.29
CA ARG A 135 -8.85 15.68 22.93
C ARG A 135 -9.93 14.81 22.29
N VAL A 136 -9.54 14.07 21.25
CA VAL A 136 -10.39 13.07 20.61
C VAL A 136 -10.81 11.99 21.63
N SER A 137 -12.04 11.47 21.50
CA SER A 137 -12.55 10.40 22.37
C SER A 137 -11.68 9.14 22.29
N GLU A 138 -11.48 8.47 23.41
CA GLU A 138 -10.79 7.17 23.46
C GLU A 138 -11.58 6.05 22.76
N LEU A 139 -12.87 6.26 22.51
CA LEU A 139 -13.72 5.33 21.75
C LEU A 139 -13.60 5.52 20.23
N PHE A 140 -12.96 6.58 19.76
CA PHE A 140 -12.76 6.85 18.34
C PHE A 140 -11.52 6.08 17.86
N GLU A 141 -11.75 5.04 17.06
CA GLU A 141 -10.71 4.14 16.59
C GLU A 141 -10.23 4.48 15.18
N TRP A 142 -9.04 3.97 14.82
CA TRP A 142 -8.47 4.18 13.50
C TRP A 142 -9.37 3.70 12.35
N LYS A 143 -10.11 2.61 12.57
CA LYS A 143 -11.02 2.01 11.58
C LYS A 143 -12.21 2.90 11.22
N ASP A 144 -12.56 3.86 12.09
CA ASP A 144 -13.66 4.79 11.86
C ASP A 144 -13.25 5.87 10.84
N LEU A 145 -11.94 6.21 10.79
CA LEU A 145 -11.36 7.04 9.73
C LEU A 145 -10.99 6.24 8.48
N PHE A 146 -10.66 4.96 8.66
CA PHE A 146 -10.21 4.10 7.57
C PHE A 146 -11.10 2.85 7.45
N PRO A 147 -12.36 2.99 7.00
CA PRO A 147 -13.27 1.86 6.87
C PRO A 147 -12.90 0.96 5.69
N GLU A 148 -13.22 -0.32 5.83
CA GLU A 148 -13.08 -1.34 4.78
C GLU A 148 -13.82 -0.97 3.50
N TRP A 149 -15.03 -0.43 3.64
CA TRP A 149 -15.91 -0.12 2.54
C TRP A 149 -16.53 1.26 2.71
N ILE A 150 -16.74 1.94 1.59
CA ILE A 150 -17.51 3.19 1.50
C ILE A 150 -18.43 3.14 0.28
N ASP A 151 -19.55 3.85 0.33
CA ASP A 151 -20.45 4.04 -0.80
C ASP A 151 -19.88 5.09 -1.76
N GLU A 152 -18.87 4.73 -2.55
CA GLU A 152 -18.20 5.65 -3.49
C GLU A 152 -19.16 6.23 -4.55
N GLU A 153 -20.29 5.59 -4.79
CA GLU A 153 -21.28 6.00 -5.79
C GLU A 153 -22.45 6.79 -5.17
N GLU A 154 -22.45 7.00 -3.84
CA GLU A 154 -23.47 7.74 -3.09
C GLU A 154 -24.93 7.27 -3.38
N GLU A 155 -25.12 5.97 -3.60
CA GLU A 155 -26.44 5.40 -3.93
C GLU A 155 -27.40 5.37 -2.73
N ILE A 156 -26.88 5.33 -1.50
CA ILE A 156 -27.68 5.15 -0.26
C ILE A 156 -27.50 6.33 0.68
N ASP A 157 -26.35 6.38 1.36
CA ASP A 157 -25.95 7.40 2.31
C ASP A 157 -24.47 7.62 1.99
N GLY A 158 -24.12 8.75 1.35
CA GLY A 158 -22.75 9.01 0.88
C GLY A 158 -21.68 8.85 1.98
N PRO A 159 -20.39 8.82 1.62
CA PRO A 159 -19.33 8.56 2.58
C PRO A 159 -19.36 9.55 3.75
N MET A 160 -19.36 9.04 4.98
CA MET A 160 -19.36 9.84 6.21
C MET A 160 -18.07 9.60 7.00
N CYS A 161 -17.29 10.66 7.17
CA CYS A 161 -16.12 10.67 8.06
C CYS A 161 -16.47 11.32 9.40
N PRO A 162 -16.07 10.74 10.53
CA PRO A 162 -16.12 11.44 11.81
C PRO A 162 -15.19 12.66 11.80
N GLU A 163 -15.62 13.74 12.46
CA GLU A 163 -14.79 14.94 12.61
C GLU A 163 -13.79 14.77 13.76
N ILE A 164 -12.54 15.17 13.53
CA ILE A 164 -11.54 15.29 14.60
C ILE A 164 -11.65 16.70 15.19
N PRO A 165 -11.82 16.86 16.51
CA PRO A 165 -11.87 18.17 17.14
C PRO A 165 -10.59 18.97 16.87
N MET A 166 -10.74 20.21 16.40
CA MET A 166 -9.64 21.13 16.11
C MET A 166 -9.74 22.37 17.00
N PRO A 167 -8.63 23.02 17.36
CA PRO A 167 -8.68 24.30 18.03
C PRO A 167 -9.24 25.38 17.10
N ASP A 168 -9.83 26.41 17.69
CA ASP A 168 -10.16 27.62 16.94
C ASP A 168 -8.87 28.38 16.62
N PHE A 169 -8.37 28.17 15.39
CA PHE A 169 -7.15 28.80 14.92
C PHE A 169 -7.24 30.33 14.91
N SER A 170 -8.44 30.93 14.83
CA SER A 170 -8.59 32.39 14.73
C SER A 170 -8.12 33.13 15.98
N LYS A 171 -8.08 32.46 17.14
CA LYS A 171 -7.67 33.01 18.44
C LYS A 171 -6.17 33.26 18.57
N TYR A 172 -5.37 32.71 17.66
CA TYR A 172 -3.92 32.80 17.74
C TYR A 172 -3.38 33.80 16.71
N ASP A 173 -2.38 34.58 17.12
CA ASP A 173 -1.54 35.39 16.24
C ASP A 173 -0.60 34.49 15.41
N ASP A 174 0.16 35.11 14.51
CA ASP A 174 1.27 34.45 13.83
C ASP A 174 2.32 33.94 14.84
N LEU A 175 2.77 32.70 14.62
CA LEU A 175 3.71 31.97 15.45
C LEU A 175 5.05 31.83 14.71
N ASP A 176 6.16 32.16 15.37
CA ASP A 176 7.50 31.97 14.82
C ASP A 176 7.97 30.51 14.93
N LEU A 177 7.46 29.79 15.94
CA LEU A 177 7.81 28.40 16.24
C LEU A 177 6.59 27.67 16.80
N ILE A 178 6.33 26.45 16.32
CA ILE A 178 5.29 25.57 16.87
C ILE A 178 5.98 24.37 17.53
N VAL A 179 5.71 24.12 18.80
CA VAL A 179 6.29 23.04 19.58
C VAL A 179 5.17 22.12 20.06
N ALA A 180 5.28 20.82 19.79
CA ALA A 180 4.25 19.85 20.14
C ALA A 180 4.83 18.58 20.76
N LYS A 181 4.20 18.12 21.84
CA LYS A 181 4.48 16.80 22.40
C LYS A 181 3.63 15.74 21.71
N LEU A 182 4.25 14.70 21.14
CA LEU A 182 3.51 13.63 20.48
C LEU A 182 3.42 12.37 21.34
N PRO A 183 2.22 11.78 21.51
CA PRO A 183 2.05 10.49 22.16
C PRO A 183 2.79 9.40 21.37
N CYS A 184 3.44 8.47 22.07
CA CYS A 184 4.21 7.39 21.46
C CYS A 184 4.16 6.15 22.35
N GLU A 185 3.54 5.09 21.84
CA GLU A 185 3.42 3.80 22.53
C GLU A 185 4.36 2.73 21.97
N TYR A 186 5.28 3.10 21.08
CA TYR A 186 6.28 2.16 20.57
C TYR A 186 7.03 1.46 21.72
N PRO A 187 7.20 0.12 21.68
CA PRO A 187 7.02 -0.78 20.54
C PRO A 187 5.68 -1.54 20.51
N VAL A 188 4.60 -1.06 21.14
CA VAL A 188 3.28 -1.71 21.08
C VAL A 188 2.82 -1.85 19.63
N ASP A 189 2.31 -3.04 19.26
CA ASP A 189 1.82 -3.29 17.91
C ASP A 189 0.69 -2.31 17.55
N GLY A 190 0.76 -1.74 16.35
CA GLY A 190 -0.24 -0.77 15.89
C GLY A 190 -0.08 0.65 16.44
N TRP A 191 0.96 0.96 17.24
CA TRP A 191 1.21 2.30 17.81
C TRP A 191 1.13 3.47 16.81
N ALA A 192 1.40 3.21 15.53
CA ALA A 192 1.37 4.23 14.48
C ALA A 192 -0.06 4.63 14.08
N ARG A 193 -1.05 3.76 14.33
CA ARG A 193 -2.47 3.93 14.01
C ARG A 193 -3.24 4.44 15.23
N ASP A 194 -2.76 5.52 15.84
CA ASP A 194 -3.38 6.18 16.98
C ASP A 194 -4.07 7.48 16.56
N VAL A 195 -5.37 7.61 16.84
CA VAL A 195 -6.18 8.77 16.42
C VAL A 195 -5.76 10.03 17.18
N PHE A 196 -5.38 9.93 18.45
CA PHE A 196 -4.91 11.08 19.21
C PHE A 196 -3.57 11.59 18.67
N ARG A 197 -2.64 10.68 18.36
CA ARG A 197 -1.40 11.01 17.66
C ARG A 197 -1.69 11.73 16.35
N LEU A 198 -2.61 11.23 15.52
CA LEU A 198 -3.00 11.88 14.27
C LEU A 198 -3.57 13.29 14.52
N GLN A 199 -4.47 13.45 15.50
CA GLN A 199 -5.04 14.74 15.89
C GLN A 199 -3.93 15.77 16.18
N VAL A 200 -2.94 15.42 17.00
CA VAL A 200 -1.84 16.36 17.33
C VAL A 200 -1.06 16.74 16.07
N HIS A 201 -0.75 15.79 15.16
CA HIS A 201 -0.09 16.11 13.90
C HIS A 201 -0.92 17.07 13.02
N LEU A 202 -2.23 16.84 12.92
CA LEU A 202 -3.13 17.66 12.11
C LEU A 202 -3.31 19.08 12.68
N ILE A 203 -3.35 19.23 14.00
CA ILE A 203 -3.37 20.55 14.65
C ILE A 203 -2.09 21.31 14.33
N VAL A 204 -0.93 20.66 14.43
CA VAL A 204 0.36 21.28 14.14
C VAL A 204 0.46 21.66 12.66
N ALA A 205 0.03 20.78 11.75
CA ALA A 205 0.01 21.08 10.32
C ALA A 205 -0.92 22.26 9.99
N ASN A 206 -2.11 22.32 10.58
CA ASN A 206 -3.03 23.43 10.39
C ASN A 206 -2.51 24.74 11.01
N LEU A 207 -1.88 24.70 12.18
CA LEU A 207 -1.21 25.86 12.77
C LEU A 207 -0.09 26.35 11.87
N ALA A 208 0.76 25.45 11.36
CA ALA A 208 1.83 25.77 10.42
C ALA A 208 1.31 26.49 9.17
N VAL A 209 0.22 26.00 8.58
CA VAL A 209 -0.38 26.59 7.37
C VAL A 209 -1.04 27.94 7.64
N LYS A 210 -1.87 28.01 8.70
CA LYS A 210 -2.76 29.15 8.97
C LYS A 210 -2.10 30.27 9.78
N LYS A 211 -1.13 29.93 10.64
CA LYS A 211 -0.52 30.82 11.65
C LYS A 211 1.00 30.74 11.69
N GLY A 212 1.63 29.78 11.04
CA GLY A 212 3.08 29.69 10.98
C GLY A 212 3.66 30.86 10.19
N LYS A 213 4.56 31.60 10.80
CA LYS A 213 5.35 32.62 10.11
C LYS A 213 6.18 31.93 9.03
N ARG A 214 6.19 32.55 7.86
CA ARG A 214 6.81 32.02 6.64
C ARG A 214 8.15 32.71 6.42
N ASP A 215 9.19 31.93 6.17
CA ASP A 215 10.45 32.46 5.68
C ASP A 215 10.37 32.82 4.17
N TRP A 216 11.48 33.29 3.59
CA TRP A 216 11.56 33.60 2.16
C TRP A 216 11.36 32.38 1.24
N ASN A 217 11.50 31.16 1.76
CA ASN A 217 11.30 29.90 1.06
C ASN A 217 9.91 29.29 1.33
N TRP A 218 8.99 30.05 1.93
CA TRP A 218 7.65 29.57 2.29
C TRP A 218 7.68 28.34 3.23
N ARG A 219 8.63 28.33 4.16
CA ARG A 219 8.76 27.33 5.23
C ARG A 219 8.43 27.93 6.58
N THR A 220 8.00 27.08 7.51
CA THR A 220 7.76 27.43 8.92
C THR A 220 8.55 26.50 9.83
N LYS A 221 8.69 26.82 11.11
CA LYS A 221 9.48 26.03 12.07
C LYS A 221 8.56 25.22 12.97
N VAL A 222 8.77 23.91 12.99
CA VAL A 222 7.99 22.97 13.80
C VAL A 222 8.92 22.06 14.59
N VAL A 223 8.69 21.93 15.89
CA VAL A 223 9.46 21.07 16.78
C VAL A 223 8.54 20.06 17.47
N PHE A 224 8.96 18.80 17.50
CA PHE A 224 8.26 17.73 18.19
C PHE A 224 9.11 17.14 19.32
N LEU A 225 8.49 16.89 20.46
CA LEU A 225 9.03 16.01 21.50
C LEU A 225 8.36 14.64 21.41
N SER A 226 9.12 13.61 21.05
CA SER A 226 8.62 12.23 21.01
C SER A 226 9.73 11.19 20.84
N LYS A 227 9.59 10.04 21.52
CA LYS A 227 10.35 8.81 21.21
C LYS A 227 10.11 8.28 19.80
N CYS A 228 8.90 8.50 19.28
CA CYS A 228 8.48 8.04 17.96
C CYS A 228 8.69 9.14 16.93
N ARG A 229 9.24 8.78 15.77
CA ARG A 229 9.33 9.70 14.63
C ARG A 229 7.95 10.27 14.27
N PRO A 230 7.79 11.60 14.11
CA PRO A 230 6.59 12.21 13.55
C PRO A 230 6.17 11.56 12.22
N MET A 231 4.86 11.57 11.95
CA MET A 231 4.26 10.91 10.78
C MET A 231 4.92 11.40 9.49
N LEU A 232 5.44 10.45 8.71
CA LEU A 232 6.26 10.70 7.53
C LEU A 232 5.46 11.36 6.39
N GLU A 233 4.17 11.14 6.41
CA GLU A 233 3.17 11.59 5.45
C GLU A 233 2.90 13.10 5.64
N VAL A 234 2.88 13.54 6.89
CA VAL A 234 2.68 14.95 7.26
C VAL A 234 4.02 15.70 7.25
N PHE A 235 5.02 15.20 7.99
CA PHE A 235 6.34 15.84 8.13
C PHE A 235 7.41 14.98 7.46
N ARG A 236 7.81 15.38 6.24
CA ARG A 236 8.71 14.55 5.42
C ARG A 236 10.08 14.43 6.03
N CYS A 237 10.76 13.37 5.61
CA CYS A 237 12.19 13.21 5.83
C CYS A 237 13.05 14.33 5.24
N ASN A 238 12.63 14.95 4.12
CA ASN A 238 13.34 16.10 3.53
C ASN A 238 13.16 17.41 4.32
N ASP A 239 12.14 17.49 5.16
CA ASP A 239 11.84 18.68 5.94
C ASP A 239 12.51 18.62 7.32
N LEU A 240 13.08 17.48 7.72
CA LEU A 240 13.80 17.31 8.98
C LEU A 240 15.16 18.03 8.93
N VAL A 241 15.34 19.01 9.81
CA VAL A 241 16.57 19.81 9.93
C VAL A 241 17.54 19.16 10.92
N LYS A 242 17.07 18.82 12.12
CA LYS A 242 17.90 18.28 13.21
C LYS A 242 17.09 17.37 14.11
N GLN A 243 17.76 16.37 14.70
CA GLN A 243 17.21 15.53 15.76
C GLN A 243 18.19 15.49 16.92
N GLU A 244 17.72 15.78 18.13
CA GLU A 244 18.50 15.77 19.37
C GLU A 244 17.76 14.94 20.42
N GLY A 245 18.18 13.70 20.63
CA GLY A 245 17.44 12.75 21.46
C GLY A 245 16.02 12.53 20.94
N GLU A 246 15.02 12.87 21.76
CA GLU A 246 13.59 12.79 21.44
C GLU A 246 13.04 14.07 20.78
N TRP A 247 13.87 15.08 20.57
CA TRP A 247 13.49 16.33 19.90
C TRP A 247 13.70 16.25 18.40
N TRP A 248 12.69 16.63 17.63
CA TRP A 248 12.69 16.62 16.17
C TRP A 248 12.36 18.01 15.64
N TYR A 249 13.29 18.62 14.91
CA TYR A 249 13.11 19.94 14.32
C TYR A 249 12.89 19.84 12.81
N TYR A 250 11.77 20.36 12.34
CA TYR A 250 11.36 20.41 10.94
C TYR A 250 11.16 21.83 10.42
N GLU A 251 11.46 22.01 9.14
CA GLU A 251 11.11 23.20 8.37
C GLU A 251 10.25 22.81 7.15
N PRO A 252 8.95 22.47 7.36
CA PRO A 252 8.10 22.01 6.28
C PRO A 252 7.73 23.13 5.31
N GLU A 253 7.55 22.75 4.05
CA GLU A 253 7.04 23.58 2.98
C GLU A 253 5.53 23.81 3.14
N ILE A 254 5.11 25.07 3.27
CA ILE A 254 3.73 25.43 3.61
C ILE A 254 2.74 25.08 2.50
N THR A 255 3.10 25.33 1.24
CA THR A 255 2.23 25.03 0.07
C THR A 255 1.85 23.55 0.02
N ARG A 256 2.82 22.67 0.29
CA ARG A 256 2.59 21.23 0.37
C ARG A 256 1.76 20.84 1.59
N LEU A 257 2.04 21.40 2.77
CA LEU A 257 1.22 21.15 3.95
C LEU A 257 -0.23 21.61 3.76
N GLU A 258 -0.45 22.74 3.08
CA GLU A 258 -1.77 23.28 2.75
C GLU A 258 -2.55 22.31 1.86
N GLU A 259 -1.91 21.77 0.82
CA GLU A 259 -2.49 20.71 -0.02
C GLU A 259 -2.85 19.47 0.82
N MET A 260 -1.95 19.00 1.69
CA MET A 260 -2.20 17.84 2.56
C MET A 260 -3.40 18.04 3.50
N VAL A 261 -3.48 19.16 4.22
CA VAL A 261 -4.55 19.40 5.21
C VAL A 261 -5.89 19.77 4.56
N SER A 262 -5.90 20.07 3.26
CA SER A 262 -7.13 20.28 2.49
C SER A 262 -7.83 18.98 2.09
N LEU A 263 -7.11 17.86 2.11
CA LEU A 263 -7.64 16.55 1.76
C LEU A 263 -8.38 15.91 2.93
N PRO A 264 -9.27 14.93 2.66
CA PRO A 264 -9.94 14.20 3.71
C PRO A 264 -8.98 13.55 4.70
N ILE A 265 -9.34 13.63 5.98
CA ILE A 265 -8.56 13.12 7.11
C ILE A 265 -8.44 11.59 7.09
N GLY A 266 -9.42 10.88 6.53
CA GLY A 266 -9.43 9.42 6.50
C GLY A 266 -9.89 8.88 5.15
N SER A 267 -9.68 7.58 4.94
CA SER A 267 -10.17 6.86 3.76
C SER A 267 -11.69 6.60 3.78
N CYS A 268 -12.39 7.10 4.80
CA CYS A 268 -13.85 7.16 4.87
C CYS A 268 -14.43 8.12 3.82
N ASN A 269 -13.63 9.05 3.28
CA ASN A 269 -13.99 9.98 2.21
C ASN A 269 -13.00 9.87 1.04
N LEU A 270 -13.47 10.18 -0.17
CA LEU A 270 -12.64 10.20 -1.37
C LEU A 270 -11.86 11.51 -1.47
N ALA A 271 -10.55 11.41 -1.74
CA ALA A 271 -9.71 12.55 -2.08
C ALA A 271 -10.06 13.13 -3.47
N LEU A 272 -10.57 12.27 -4.36
CA LEU A 272 -11.11 12.64 -5.66
C LEU A 272 -12.57 12.18 -5.73
N PRO A 273 -13.56 13.06 -5.52
CA PRO A 273 -14.97 12.69 -5.65
C PRO A 273 -15.29 12.23 -7.08
N LEU A 274 -16.19 11.25 -7.21
CA LEU A 274 -16.66 10.77 -8.51
C LEU A 274 -17.80 11.63 -9.08
N TRP A 275 -18.65 12.14 -8.19
CA TRP A 275 -19.91 12.82 -8.48
C TRP A 275 -19.92 14.22 -7.87
N GLY A 276 -20.71 15.13 -8.45
CA GLY A 276 -21.04 16.41 -7.83
C GLY A 276 -21.83 16.20 -6.53
N GLN A 277 -21.68 17.09 -5.55
CA GLN A 277 -22.39 16.97 -4.28
C GLN A 277 -23.90 16.91 -4.50
N GLY A 278 -24.51 15.74 -4.26
CA GLY A 278 -25.96 15.54 -4.31
C GLY A 278 -26.57 15.34 -5.70
N ASN A 279 -25.79 15.09 -6.74
CA ASN A 279 -26.29 14.69 -8.05
C ASN A 279 -25.34 13.72 -8.79
N ASP A 280 -25.89 12.81 -9.60
CA ASP A 280 -25.13 11.89 -10.49
C ASP A 280 -24.37 12.62 -11.62
N GLU A 281 -24.16 13.93 -11.50
CA GLU A 281 -23.35 14.70 -12.43
C GLU A 281 -21.87 14.42 -12.15
N VAL A 282 -21.09 14.20 -13.22
CA VAL A 282 -19.66 13.87 -13.10
C VAL A 282 -18.93 15.04 -12.42
N PHE A 283 -18.15 14.75 -11.38
CA PHE A 283 -17.36 15.76 -10.67
C PHE A 283 -16.47 16.56 -11.63
N ASP A 284 -16.55 17.90 -11.55
CA ASP A 284 -15.74 18.79 -12.39
C ASP A 284 -14.27 18.76 -11.95
N VAL A 285 -13.48 17.99 -12.69
CA VAL A 285 -12.03 17.88 -12.51
C VAL A 285 -11.25 18.97 -13.25
N SER A 286 -11.89 19.95 -13.89
CA SER A 286 -11.21 20.97 -14.71
C SER A 286 -10.15 21.75 -13.94
N LYS A 287 -10.43 22.13 -12.69
CA LYS A 287 -9.46 22.83 -11.81
C LYS A 287 -8.25 21.95 -11.48
N ILE A 288 -8.49 20.66 -11.21
CA ILE A 288 -7.43 19.68 -10.93
C ILE A 288 -6.56 19.48 -12.19
N GLN A 289 -7.20 19.33 -13.35
CA GLN A 289 -6.52 19.20 -14.64
C GLN A 289 -5.72 20.46 -15.00
N GLN A 290 -6.24 21.64 -14.70
CA GLN A 290 -5.51 22.89 -14.89
C GLN A 290 -4.31 22.98 -13.94
N ALA A 291 -4.45 22.55 -12.68
CA ALA A 291 -3.35 22.51 -11.72
C ALA A 291 -2.24 21.54 -12.14
N THR A 292 -2.59 20.43 -12.80
CA THR A 292 -1.58 19.49 -13.34
C THR A 292 -1.00 19.96 -14.67
N SER A 293 -1.61 20.91 -15.39
CA SER A 293 -1.06 21.42 -16.66
C SER A 293 0.29 22.14 -16.54
N ALA A 294 0.67 22.58 -15.33
CA ALA A 294 1.96 23.20 -15.07
C ALA A 294 3.12 22.21 -15.29
N ALA A 295 4.22 22.70 -15.88
CA ALA A 295 5.43 21.91 -16.08
C ALA A 295 6.11 21.63 -14.72
N LYS A 296 5.95 20.41 -14.21
CA LYS A 296 6.67 19.84 -13.06
C LYS A 296 7.46 18.63 -13.52
N ARG A 297 8.52 18.25 -12.80
CA ARG A 297 9.28 17.03 -13.11
C ARG A 297 8.47 15.84 -12.62
N GLU A 298 7.66 15.28 -13.51
CA GLU A 298 6.69 14.24 -13.20
C GLU A 298 6.84 13.05 -14.14
N ALA A 299 6.66 11.84 -13.59
CA ALA A 299 6.77 10.61 -14.37
C ALA A 299 5.79 9.53 -13.91
N TYR A 300 5.31 8.75 -14.86
CA TYR A 300 4.80 7.41 -14.59
C TYR A 300 5.97 6.43 -14.46
N VAL A 301 5.90 5.55 -13.47
CA VAL A 301 6.98 4.62 -13.17
C VAL A 301 6.44 3.20 -13.03
N THR A 302 7.10 2.25 -13.67
CA THR A 302 6.89 0.82 -13.41
C THR A 302 8.21 0.12 -13.08
N VAL A 303 8.14 -1.06 -12.48
CA VAL A 303 9.31 -1.83 -12.04
C VAL A 303 9.24 -3.24 -12.61
N LEU A 304 10.26 -3.65 -13.36
CA LEU A 304 10.46 -5.03 -13.80
C LEU A 304 11.71 -5.63 -13.17
N HIS A 305 11.63 -6.83 -12.60
CA HIS A 305 12.81 -7.48 -12.05
C HIS A 305 12.66 -9.01 -12.06
N SER A 306 13.78 -9.71 -12.00
CA SER A 306 13.87 -11.18 -11.84
C SER A 306 13.37 -12.03 -13.01
N SER A 307 12.43 -11.54 -13.84
CA SER A 307 11.78 -12.29 -14.92
C SER A 307 11.32 -11.37 -16.04
N GLU A 308 11.26 -11.89 -17.28
CA GLU A 308 10.69 -11.20 -18.45
C GLU A 308 9.17 -11.39 -18.58
N SER A 309 8.53 -12.14 -17.68
CA SER A 309 7.11 -12.49 -17.74
C SER A 309 6.17 -11.28 -17.76
N TYR A 310 6.63 -10.12 -17.27
CA TYR A 310 5.86 -8.86 -17.24
C TYR A 310 6.27 -7.86 -18.34
N VAL A 311 7.16 -8.22 -19.27
CA VAL A 311 7.54 -7.32 -20.38
C VAL A 311 6.32 -6.96 -21.23
N CYS A 312 5.46 -7.93 -21.55
CA CYS A 312 4.22 -7.68 -22.29
C CYS A 312 3.28 -6.72 -21.55
N GLY A 313 3.13 -6.91 -20.24
CA GLY A 313 2.35 -6.02 -19.39
C GLY A 313 2.89 -4.59 -19.40
N ALA A 314 4.20 -4.42 -19.22
CA ALA A 314 4.84 -3.10 -19.27
C ALA A 314 4.70 -2.42 -20.64
N ILE A 315 4.80 -3.15 -21.75
CA ILE A 315 4.55 -2.61 -23.09
C ILE A 315 3.10 -2.11 -23.18
N THR A 316 2.14 -2.94 -22.77
CA THR A 316 0.71 -2.60 -22.79
C THR A 316 0.44 -1.36 -21.93
N LEU A 317 1.03 -1.28 -20.73
CA LEU A 317 0.91 -0.15 -19.84
C LEU A 317 1.40 1.15 -20.50
N ALA A 318 2.62 1.18 -21.03
CA ALA A 318 3.14 2.38 -21.71
C ALA A 318 2.26 2.81 -22.88
N GLN A 319 1.88 1.86 -23.75
CA GLN A 319 1.01 2.14 -24.89
C GLN A 319 -0.35 2.70 -24.44
N SER A 320 -0.89 2.19 -23.33
CA SER A 320 -2.18 2.63 -22.80
C SER A 320 -2.12 4.04 -22.19
N LEU A 321 -1.02 4.38 -21.52
CA LEU A 321 -0.73 5.73 -21.02
C LEU A 321 -0.60 6.73 -22.19
N LEU A 322 0.20 6.39 -23.20
CA LEU A 322 0.37 7.23 -24.39
C LEU A 322 -0.94 7.42 -25.16
N LYS A 323 -1.72 6.35 -25.34
CA LYS A 323 -3.01 6.40 -26.04
C LYS A 323 -4.05 7.24 -25.32
N THR A 324 -3.98 7.31 -23.99
CA THR A 324 -4.83 8.18 -23.18
C THR A 324 -4.30 9.62 -23.08
N GLY A 325 -3.22 9.93 -23.79
CA GLY A 325 -2.78 11.31 -24.03
C GLY A 325 -1.91 11.92 -22.94
N THR A 326 -1.23 11.11 -22.12
CA THR A 326 -0.26 11.66 -21.17
C THR A 326 0.92 12.30 -21.89
N ASN A 327 1.45 13.36 -21.30
CA ASN A 327 2.68 14.03 -21.71
C ASN A 327 3.83 13.86 -20.70
N ARG A 328 3.65 13.01 -19.68
CA ARG A 328 4.65 12.76 -18.63
C ARG A 328 5.69 11.75 -19.07
N ASP A 329 6.86 11.82 -18.44
CA ASP A 329 7.91 10.84 -18.67
C ASP A 329 7.42 9.44 -18.28
N LEU A 330 7.74 8.45 -19.12
CA LEU A 330 7.51 7.05 -18.81
C LEU A 330 8.84 6.42 -18.41
N ILE A 331 9.03 6.13 -17.13
CA ILE A 331 10.27 5.53 -16.60
C ILE A 331 10.06 4.07 -16.22
N LEU A 332 10.89 3.18 -16.74
CA LEU A 332 10.89 1.77 -16.34
C LEU A 332 12.16 1.46 -15.56
N LEU A 333 11.99 1.13 -14.28
CA LEU A 333 13.07 0.63 -13.44
C LEU A 333 13.24 -0.87 -13.67
N LEU A 334 14.45 -1.30 -14.03
CA LEU A 334 14.73 -2.72 -14.30
C LEU A 334 16.07 -3.21 -13.78
N ASP A 335 16.19 -4.51 -13.55
CA ASP A 335 17.48 -5.14 -13.33
C ASP A 335 18.02 -5.79 -14.63
N ARG A 336 19.13 -6.52 -14.52
CA ARG A 336 19.79 -7.15 -15.67
C ARG A 336 19.14 -8.46 -16.11
N SER A 337 18.05 -8.92 -15.48
CA SER A 337 17.37 -10.14 -15.91
C SER A 337 16.58 -9.96 -17.20
N ILE A 338 16.30 -8.72 -17.60
CA ILE A 338 15.61 -8.41 -18.86
C ILE A 338 16.64 -8.32 -19.98
N THR A 339 16.50 -9.13 -21.02
CA THR A 339 17.43 -9.23 -22.17
C THR A 339 17.42 -7.97 -23.03
N GLU A 340 18.48 -7.78 -23.83
CA GLU A 340 18.60 -6.61 -24.71
C GLU A 340 17.46 -6.47 -25.73
N PRO A 341 17.02 -7.53 -26.43
CA PRO A 341 15.89 -7.42 -27.35
C PRO A 341 14.60 -6.96 -26.66
N LYS A 342 14.32 -7.48 -25.45
CA LYS A 342 13.17 -7.04 -24.65
C LYS A 342 13.31 -5.59 -24.18
N ARG A 343 14.52 -5.15 -23.82
CA ARG A 343 14.80 -3.75 -23.49
C ARG A 343 14.54 -2.83 -24.67
N ASP A 344 14.95 -3.21 -25.88
CA ASP A 344 14.70 -2.39 -27.06
C ASP A 344 13.22 -2.29 -27.40
N ALA A 345 12.46 -3.38 -27.21
CA ALA A 345 11.01 -3.31 -27.34
C ALA A 345 10.34 -2.44 -26.27
N LEU A 346 10.83 -2.45 -25.02
CA LEU A 346 10.33 -1.55 -23.97
C LEU A 346 10.60 -0.08 -24.32
N LYS A 347 11.78 0.24 -24.89
CA LYS A 347 12.06 1.59 -25.40
C LYS A 347 11.12 1.96 -26.55
N ALA A 348 10.92 1.04 -27.50
CA ALA A 348 10.02 1.26 -28.62
C ALA A 348 8.56 1.46 -28.18
N ALA A 349 8.15 0.85 -27.07
CA ALA A 349 6.85 1.07 -26.45
C ALA A 349 6.72 2.44 -25.75
N GLY A 350 7.82 3.17 -25.54
CA GLY A 350 7.83 4.50 -24.95
C GLY A 350 8.58 4.63 -23.61
N TRP A 351 9.11 3.53 -23.05
CA TRP A 351 9.80 3.58 -21.76
C TRP A 351 11.23 4.13 -21.88
N GLN A 352 11.58 5.05 -20.98
CA GLN A 352 12.96 5.37 -20.65
C GLN A 352 13.45 4.40 -19.57
N LEU A 353 14.50 3.65 -19.89
CA LEU A 353 14.97 2.56 -19.04
C LEU A 353 15.99 3.02 -18.00
N ARG A 354 15.82 2.62 -16.74
CA ARG A 354 16.80 2.87 -15.67
C ARG A 354 17.16 1.59 -14.94
N PHE A 355 18.45 1.25 -14.95
CA PHE A 355 18.94 0.08 -14.25
C PHE A 355 18.96 0.28 -12.74
N ILE A 356 18.40 -0.70 -12.01
CA ILE A 356 18.38 -0.75 -10.57
C ILE A 356 19.06 -2.01 -10.04
N LYS A 357 19.64 -1.90 -8.85
CA LYS A 357 20.00 -3.06 -8.05
C LYS A 357 18.77 -3.54 -7.29
N ARG A 358 18.36 -4.79 -7.53
CA ARG A 358 17.25 -5.44 -6.81
C ARG A 358 17.42 -5.35 -5.30
N ILE A 359 16.30 -5.22 -4.60
CA ILE A 359 16.26 -5.17 -3.14
C ILE A 359 15.54 -6.42 -2.67
N ARG A 360 16.28 -7.30 -1.99
CA ARG A 360 15.73 -8.53 -1.44
C ARG A 360 14.87 -8.23 -0.22
N ASN A 361 13.67 -8.81 -0.17
CA ASN A 361 12.90 -8.94 1.05
C ASN A 361 13.64 -9.91 2.00
N PRO A 362 14.08 -9.48 3.19
CA PRO A 362 14.84 -10.33 4.10
C PRO A 362 14.04 -11.53 4.61
N ARG A 363 12.71 -11.44 4.67
CA ARG A 363 11.83 -12.49 5.20
C ARG A 363 11.27 -13.42 4.12
N ALA A 364 11.46 -13.11 2.84
CA ALA A 364 11.00 -13.96 1.75
C ALA A 364 11.89 -15.19 1.56
N GLU A 365 11.27 -16.33 1.24
CA GLU A 365 11.97 -17.54 0.79
C GLU A 365 12.63 -17.31 -0.57
N LYS A 366 13.76 -17.98 -0.82
CA LYS A 366 14.50 -17.85 -2.09
C LYS A 366 13.68 -18.42 -3.26
N GLY A 367 13.68 -17.73 -4.39
CA GLY A 367 12.96 -18.14 -5.60
C GLY A 367 11.46 -17.91 -5.56
N THR A 368 10.92 -17.29 -4.50
CA THR A 368 9.51 -16.91 -4.44
C THR A 368 9.24 -15.59 -5.13
N TYR A 369 7.98 -15.38 -5.52
CA TYR A 369 7.51 -14.11 -6.10
C TYR A 369 7.95 -12.91 -5.26
N ASN A 370 7.71 -12.95 -3.95
CA ASN A 370 7.98 -11.87 -3.00
C ASN A 370 9.48 -11.60 -2.72
N GLU A 371 10.41 -12.40 -3.26
CA GLU A 371 11.84 -12.30 -2.90
C GLU A 371 12.42 -10.91 -3.20
N TYR A 372 11.98 -10.25 -4.27
CA TYR A 372 12.56 -8.99 -4.73
C TYR A 372 11.59 -7.82 -4.82
N ASN A 373 10.35 -7.97 -4.33
CA ASN A 373 9.30 -6.95 -4.41
C ASN A 373 9.69 -5.62 -3.73
N TYR A 374 10.58 -5.66 -2.73
CA TYR A 374 11.11 -4.45 -2.10
C TYR A 374 11.94 -3.59 -3.06
N SER A 375 12.21 -4.05 -4.29
CA SER A 375 12.78 -3.22 -5.36
C SER A 375 11.91 -2.00 -5.69
N LYS A 376 10.61 -2.04 -5.35
CA LYS A 376 9.70 -0.89 -5.38
C LYS A 376 10.17 0.29 -4.51
N PHE A 377 11.00 0.05 -3.50
CA PHE A 377 11.60 1.15 -2.72
C PHE A 377 12.48 2.07 -3.57
N ARG A 378 12.92 1.61 -4.76
CA ARG A 378 13.69 2.43 -5.70
C ARG A 378 12.93 3.66 -6.21
N LEU A 379 11.60 3.69 -6.10
CA LEU A 379 10.79 4.87 -6.41
C LEU A 379 11.27 6.10 -5.63
N TRP A 380 11.58 5.93 -4.33
CA TRP A 380 12.08 7.04 -3.51
C TRP A 380 13.49 7.52 -3.86
N LYS A 381 14.24 6.81 -4.72
CA LYS A 381 15.54 7.29 -5.23
C LYS A 381 15.42 8.17 -6.48
N MET A 382 14.23 8.33 -7.05
CA MET A 382 14.00 9.12 -8.27
C MET A 382 13.91 10.63 -7.99
N THR A 383 14.88 11.17 -7.26
CA THR A 383 14.87 12.58 -6.80
C THR A 383 15.10 13.60 -7.92
N ASP A 384 15.33 13.12 -9.14
CA ASP A 384 15.25 13.91 -10.36
C ASP A 384 13.81 14.20 -10.82
N TYR A 385 12.82 13.64 -10.12
CA TYR A 385 11.40 13.99 -10.22
C TYR A 385 10.87 14.59 -8.91
N ASP A 386 9.92 15.51 -9.02
CA ASP A 386 9.18 16.09 -7.90
C ASP A 386 8.11 15.11 -7.40
N LYS A 387 7.44 14.43 -8.32
CA LYS A 387 6.37 13.46 -8.04
C LYS A 387 6.39 12.34 -9.09
N VAL A 388 6.14 11.12 -8.64
CA VAL A 388 6.02 9.95 -9.52
C VAL A 388 4.74 9.19 -9.21
N ILE A 389 4.06 8.71 -10.25
CA ILE A 389 2.97 7.76 -10.10
C ILE A 389 3.49 6.40 -10.45
N PHE A 390 3.58 5.53 -9.45
CA PHE A 390 3.88 4.14 -9.68
C PHE A 390 2.63 3.41 -10.20
N ILE A 391 2.80 2.57 -11.23
CA ILE A 391 1.76 1.68 -11.76
C ILE A 391 2.36 0.28 -11.97
N ASP A 392 1.75 -0.75 -11.39
CA ASP A 392 2.14 -2.15 -11.62
C ASP A 392 1.96 -2.50 -13.11
N ALA A 393 2.85 -3.36 -13.63
CA ALA A 393 2.87 -3.72 -15.06
C ALA A 393 1.67 -4.55 -15.53
N ASP A 394 0.77 -4.96 -14.63
CA ASP A 394 -0.47 -5.69 -14.90
C ASP A 394 -1.73 -4.83 -14.87
N ILE A 395 -1.57 -3.53 -15.08
CA ILE A 395 -2.65 -2.56 -15.19
C ILE A 395 -2.79 -2.07 -16.63
N LEU A 396 -4.02 -2.02 -17.13
CA LEU A 396 -4.38 -1.40 -18.41
C LEU A 396 -5.08 -0.07 -18.16
N VAL A 397 -4.50 1.04 -18.62
CA VAL A 397 -5.08 2.38 -18.47
C VAL A 397 -6.05 2.67 -19.62
N LEU A 398 -7.30 3.03 -19.28
CA LEU A 398 -8.40 3.24 -20.22
C LEU A 398 -8.78 4.72 -20.36
N LYS A 399 -8.46 5.56 -19.37
CA LYS A 399 -8.64 7.01 -19.40
C LYS A 399 -7.39 7.71 -18.89
N ASN A 400 -7.18 8.96 -19.29
CA ASN A 400 -6.07 9.76 -18.78
C ASN A 400 -6.16 9.87 -17.25
N ILE A 401 -5.06 9.62 -16.56
CA ILE A 401 -4.94 9.69 -15.10
C ILE A 401 -3.89 10.70 -14.65
N ASP A 402 -3.55 11.70 -15.48
CA ASP A 402 -2.59 12.76 -15.14
C ASP A 402 -3.10 13.61 -13.98
N LEU A 403 -4.42 13.66 -13.75
CA LEU A 403 -5.03 14.30 -12.58
C LEU A 403 -4.44 13.80 -11.25
N LEU A 404 -3.91 12.57 -11.22
CA LEU A 404 -3.33 11.99 -10.02
C LEU A 404 -2.04 12.70 -9.56
N PHE A 405 -1.36 13.44 -10.46
CA PHE A 405 -0.21 14.26 -10.11
C PHE A 405 -0.58 15.49 -9.27
N HIS A 406 -1.87 15.81 -9.13
CA HIS A 406 -2.32 16.81 -8.18
C HIS A 406 -2.04 16.33 -6.75
N PHE A 407 -2.49 15.12 -6.40
CA PHE A 407 -2.46 14.64 -5.02
C PHE A 407 -1.04 14.45 -4.45
N PRO A 408 -0.87 14.57 -3.13
CA PRO A 408 0.41 14.36 -2.46
C PRO A 408 0.65 12.89 -2.11
N GLN A 409 1.84 12.58 -1.59
CA GLN A 409 2.14 11.26 -1.02
C GLN A 409 1.57 11.12 0.40
N MET A 410 0.96 10.01 0.81
CA MET A 410 0.68 8.78 0.06
C MET A 410 -0.78 8.80 -0.39
N THR A 411 -1.01 8.76 -1.70
CA THR A 411 -2.36 8.69 -2.29
C THR A 411 -2.46 7.43 -3.13
N ALA A 412 -3.50 6.63 -2.90
CA ALA A 412 -3.68 5.32 -3.52
C ALA A 412 -5.17 4.89 -3.48
N THR A 413 -5.52 3.79 -4.13
CA THR A 413 -6.87 3.20 -4.01
C THR A 413 -6.96 2.28 -2.81
N GLY A 414 -8.14 2.23 -2.17
CA GLY A 414 -8.40 1.24 -1.13
C GLY A 414 -8.31 -0.20 -1.64
N ASN A 415 -7.87 -1.10 -0.76
CA ASN A 415 -8.02 -2.55 -0.91
C ASN A 415 -9.06 -3.03 0.13
N ASP A 416 -9.06 -4.31 0.52
CA ASP A 416 -9.83 -4.78 1.69
C ASP A 416 -9.32 -4.14 2.99
N ILE A 417 -10.17 -4.09 4.02
CA ILE A 417 -9.85 -3.55 5.34
C ILE A 417 -9.41 -2.06 5.27
N TRP A 418 -8.55 -1.58 6.17
CA TRP A 418 -8.14 -0.16 6.27
C TRP A 418 -6.85 0.16 5.49
N ILE A 419 -6.50 -0.67 4.50
CA ILE A 419 -5.21 -0.63 3.79
C ILE A 419 -5.36 -0.21 2.32
N PHE A 420 -4.31 0.37 1.76
CA PHE A 420 -4.28 0.70 0.33
C PHE A 420 -3.72 -0.44 -0.52
N ASN A 421 -4.16 -0.49 -1.76
CA ASN A 421 -3.57 -1.30 -2.81
C ASN A 421 -2.32 -0.59 -3.37
N SER A 422 -1.20 -1.31 -3.49
CA SER A 422 0.07 -0.71 -3.96
C SER A 422 0.24 -0.71 -5.48
N GLY A 423 -0.81 -1.06 -6.24
CA GLY A 423 -0.78 -1.15 -7.69
C GLY A 423 -0.74 0.20 -8.39
N ILE A 424 -1.40 1.22 -7.82
CA ILE A 424 -1.28 2.62 -8.23
C ILE A 424 -1.01 3.48 -7.00
N MET A 425 0.13 4.17 -6.97
CA MET A 425 0.53 5.01 -5.83
C MET A 425 1.14 6.32 -6.30
N VAL A 426 0.73 7.42 -5.67
CA VAL A 426 1.38 8.71 -5.79
C VAL A 426 2.52 8.81 -4.77
N VAL A 427 3.73 9.02 -5.25
CA VAL A 427 4.96 9.00 -4.46
C VAL A 427 5.75 10.29 -4.70
N GLU A 428 6.35 10.81 -3.63
CA GLU A 428 7.26 11.96 -3.68
C GLU A 428 8.67 11.47 -3.34
N PRO A 429 9.56 11.35 -4.35
CA PRO A 429 10.86 10.77 -4.15
C PRO A 429 11.73 11.49 -3.11
N SER A 430 12.37 10.72 -2.23
CA SER A 430 13.28 11.23 -1.21
C SER A 430 14.38 10.22 -0.92
N ASN A 431 15.64 10.65 -0.98
CA ASN A 431 16.75 9.79 -0.55
C ASN A 431 16.69 9.47 0.95
N CYS A 432 16.10 10.37 1.76
CA CYS A 432 15.89 10.20 3.19
C CYS A 432 14.79 9.14 3.44
N THR A 433 13.60 9.37 2.86
CA THR A 433 12.71 8.37 2.24
C THR A 433 13.23 6.93 2.18
N PHE A 434 13.97 6.70 1.11
CA PHE A 434 14.60 5.45 0.76
C PHE A 434 15.48 4.87 1.89
N LYS A 435 16.32 5.68 2.53
CA LYS A 435 17.18 5.22 3.64
C LYS A 435 16.34 4.69 4.81
N LEU A 436 15.25 5.38 5.16
CA LEU A 436 14.33 4.94 6.20
C LEU A 436 13.72 3.57 5.86
N LEU A 437 13.16 3.42 4.66
CA LEU A 437 12.59 2.14 4.20
C LEU A 437 13.63 1.00 4.26
N MET A 438 14.85 1.28 3.79
CA MET A 438 15.95 0.31 3.79
C MET A 438 16.44 -0.09 5.19
N ASN A 439 16.43 0.84 6.15
CA ASN A 439 16.78 0.56 7.54
C ASN A 439 15.68 -0.29 8.20
N LYS A 440 14.42 0.07 7.97
CA LYS A 440 13.25 -0.60 8.56
C LYS A 440 12.88 -1.95 7.91
N ARG A 441 13.45 -2.30 6.75
CA ARG A 441 13.13 -3.53 5.98
C ARG A 441 13.20 -4.84 6.77
N LYS A 442 14.02 -4.91 7.83
CA LYS A 442 14.15 -6.10 8.70
C LYS A 442 13.26 -6.03 9.94
N GLU A 443 12.88 -4.82 10.35
CA GLU A 443 12.12 -4.56 11.56
C GLU A 443 10.62 -4.72 11.26
N ILE A 444 10.10 -3.91 10.33
CA ILE A 444 8.68 -3.87 9.98
C ILE A 444 8.24 -5.18 9.35
N PHE A 445 7.19 -5.78 9.91
CA PHE A 445 6.55 -6.98 9.39
C PHE A 445 5.58 -6.61 8.28
N SER A 446 5.59 -7.35 7.17
CA SER A 446 4.64 -7.18 6.08
C SER A 446 3.54 -8.22 6.20
N TYR A 447 2.29 -7.79 6.38
CA TYR A 447 1.16 -8.71 6.62
C TYR A 447 0.93 -9.69 5.46
N ASN A 448 1.31 -9.35 4.23
CA ASN A 448 1.21 -10.24 3.06
C ASN A 448 2.56 -10.76 2.56
N GLY A 449 3.64 -10.49 3.30
CA GLY A 449 5.01 -10.83 2.92
C GLY A 449 5.55 -10.08 1.71
N GLY A 450 4.80 -9.16 1.09
CA GLY A 450 5.18 -8.36 -0.07
C GLY A 450 5.49 -6.91 0.26
N ASP A 451 5.67 -6.08 -0.77
CA ASP A 451 5.88 -4.64 -0.66
C ASP A 451 4.63 -3.89 -0.17
N GLN A 452 3.43 -4.25 -0.65
CA GLN A 452 2.18 -3.61 -0.21
C GLN A 452 2.01 -3.65 1.32
N GLY A 453 2.24 -4.83 1.92
CA GLY A 453 2.10 -4.95 3.37
C GLY A 453 3.16 -4.18 4.14
N PHE A 454 4.37 -4.08 3.61
CA PHE A 454 5.42 -3.26 4.21
C PHE A 454 5.07 -1.77 4.13
N LEU A 455 4.59 -1.30 2.96
CA LEU A 455 4.28 0.10 2.74
C LEU A 455 3.08 0.56 3.58
N ASN A 456 2.07 -0.29 3.80
CA ASN A 456 0.93 0.01 4.67
C ASN A 456 1.30 0.13 6.17
N GLU A 457 2.42 -0.46 6.61
CA GLU A 457 2.95 -0.27 7.97
C GLU A 457 3.85 0.97 8.09
N VAL A 458 4.38 1.48 6.97
CA VAL A 458 5.18 2.71 6.96
C VAL A 458 4.33 3.96 6.74
N PHE A 459 3.38 3.88 5.81
CA PHE A 459 2.48 4.95 5.40
C PHE A 459 1.07 4.62 5.90
N VAL A 460 0.84 4.81 7.19
CA VAL A 460 -0.43 4.46 7.84
C VAL A 460 -1.52 5.48 7.54
N TRP A 461 -1.14 6.73 7.26
CA TRP A 461 -2.08 7.80 6.88
C TRP A 461 -1.97 8.09 5.38
N TRP A 462 -3.03 7.75 4.65
CA TRP A 462 -3.07 7.82 3.19
C TRP A 462 -4.42 8.34 2.70
N HIS A 463 -4.44 8.90 1.50
CA HIS A 463 -5.64 9.48 0.91
C HIS A 463 -6.26 8.54 -0.14
N ARG A 464 -7.58 8.30 -0.03
CA ARG A 464 -8.30 7.32 -0.85
C ARG A 464 -8.71 7.91 -2.20
N LEU A 465 -8.20 7.30 -3.25
CA LEU A 465 -8.71 7.45 -4.61
C LEU A 465 -9.90 6.50 -4.85
N PRO A 466 -10.84 6.86 -5.74
CA PRO A 466 -11.92 5.97 -6.14
C PRO A 466 -11.41 4.63 -6.65
N ARG A 467 -12.12 3.54 -6.36
CA ARG A 467 -11.83 2.20 -6.89
C ARG A 467 -11.76 2.16 -8.41
N ARG A 468 -12.45 3.09 -9.09
CA ARG A 468 -12.42 3.24 -10.56
C ARG A 468 -11.04 3.65 -11.08
N VAL A 469 -10.16 4.19 -10.23
CA VAL A 469 -8.77 4.53 -10.61
C VAL A 469 -7.92 3.27 -10.77
N ASN A 470 -8.08 2.28 -9.88
CA ASN A 470 -7.38 1.00 -9.88
C ASN A 470 -8.41 -0.14 -9.77
N PHE A 471 -9.14 -0.42 -10.85
CA PHE A 471 -10.31 -1.30 -10.78
C PHE A 471 -9.89 -2.77 -10.86
N LEU A 472 -10.00 -3.47 -9.73
CA LEU A 472 -9.51 -4.84 -9.57
C LEU A 472 -10.36 -5.87 -10.34
N LYS A 473 -9.69 -6.75 -11.10
CA LYS A 473 -10.28 -7.94 -11.74
C LYS A 473 -10.41 -9.07 -10.73
N ASN A 474 -11.44 -9.01 -9.89
CA ASN A 474 -11.76 -10.00 -8.86
C ASN A 474 -13.28 -10.13 -8.67
N PHE A 475 -13.72 -11.26 -8.11
CA PHE A 475 -15.11 -11.62 -7.88
C PHE A 475 -15.23 -12.35 -6.54
N TRP A 476 -14.97 -11.65 -5.44
CA TRP A 476 -14.85 -12.27 -4.11
C TRP A 476 -16.19 -12.65 -3.50
N ALA A 477 -17.25 -11.88 -3.76
CA ALA A 477 -18.59 -12.24 -3.31
C ALA A 477 -19.14 -13.43 -4.11
N ASN A 478 -18.60 -13.65 -5.32
CA ASN A 478 -19.02 -14.72 -6.23
C ASN A 478 -20.54 -14.70 -6.48
N SER A 479 -21.10 -13.49 -6.56
CA SER A 479 -22.53 -13.27 -6.77
C SER A 479 -22.82 -12.82 -8.20
N THR A 480 -24.01 -13.13 -8.69
CA THR A 480 -24.47 -12.72 -10.03
C THR A 480 -24.52 -11.21 -10.16
N VAL A 481 -24.83 -10.50 -9.08
CA VAL A 481 -24.93 -9.03 -9.05
C VAL A 481 -23.54 -8.40 -9.21
N GLU A 482 -22.55 -8.85 -8.42
CA GLU A 482 -21.16 -8.42 -8.57
C GLU A 482 -20.66 -8.69 -9.99
N THR A 483 -20.87 -9.91 -10.46
CA THR A 483 -20.37 -10.35 -11.77
C THR A 483 -20.98 -9.53 -12.90
N GLY A 484 -22.30 -9.27 -12.84
CA GLY A 484 -23.00 -8.44 -13.81
C GLY A 484 -22.50 -7.01 -13.84
N LEU A 485 -22.38 -6.36 -12.68
CA LEU A 485 -21.92 -4.98 -12.59
C LEU A 485 -20.47 -4.82 -13.07
N LYS A 486 -19.55 -5.67 -12.59
CA LYS A 486 -18.15 -5.62 -13.02
C LYS A 486 -18.01 -5.89 -14.51
N SER A 487 -18.74 -6.86 -15.05
CA SER A 487 -18.75 -7.15 -16.49
C SER A 487 -19.20 -5.94 -17.31
N GLN A 488 -20.26 -5.23 -16.88
CA GLN A 488 -20.69 -3.99 -17.53
C GLN A 488 -19.59 -2.90 -17.48
N LEU A 489 -18.89 -2.75 -16.36
CA LEU A 489 -17.80 -1.78 -16.21
C LEU A 489 -16.57 -2.14 -17.06
N PHE A 490 -16.20 -3.42 -17.14
CA PHE A 490 -15.11 -3.89 -18.00
C PHE A 490 -15.43 -3.74 -19.50
N ALA A 491 -16.68 -3.98 -19.89
CA ALA A 491 -17.12 -3.90 -21.28
C ALA A 491 -17.34 -2.46 -21.79
N ALA A 492 -17.54 -1.49 -20.88
CA ALA A 492 -17.98 -0.15 -21.22
C ALA A 492 -17.13 0.54 -22.32
N ASP A 493 -17.83 1.10 -23.31
CA ASP A 493 -17.26 1.91 -24.39
C ASP A 493 -18.19 3.10 -24.66
N PRO A 494 -17.81 4.36 -24.35
CA PRO A 494 -16.52 4.77 -23.78
C PRO A 494 -16.25 4.19 -22.37
N PRO A 495 -14.98 4.05 -21.96
CA PRO A 495 -14.64 3.45 -20.67
C PRO A 495 -15.23 4.21 -19.46
N LYS A 496 -15.84 3.47 -18.52
CA LYS A 496 -16.39 3.98 -17.25
C LYS A 496 -15.42 3.88 -16.06
N VAL A 497 -14.34 3.13 -16.21
CA VAL A 497 -13.24 3.02 -15.24
C VAL A 497 -11.98 3.62 -15.84
N TYR A 498 -11.09 4.15 -15.01
CA TYR A 498 -9.84 4.76 -15.47
C TYR A 498 -8.80 3.71 -15.83
N SER A 499 -8.74 2.60 -15.09
CA SER A 499 -7.86 1.48 -15.39
C SER A 499 -8.43 0.15 -14.90
N ILE A 500 -7.89 -0.96 -15.40
CA ILE A 500 -8.21 -2.33 -14.93
C ILE A 500 -6.92 -2.97 -14.41
N HIS A 501 -6.94 -3.49 -13.19
CA HIS A 501 -5.84 -4.25 -12.57
C HIS A 501 -6.09 -5.75 -12.68
N TYR A 502 -5.31 -6.43 -13.51
CA TYR A 502 -5.50 -7.84 -13.84
C TYR A 502 -4.90 -8.75 -12.76
N LEU A 503 -5.67 -9.10 -11.73
CA LEU A 503 -5.30 -10.11 -10.74
C LEU A 503 -5.36 -11.54 -11.29
N GLY A 504 -4.78 -12.50 -10.56
CA GLY A 504 -4.62 -13.88 -11.02
C GLY A 504 -3.60 -14.04 -12.14
N LEU A 505 -3.83 -15.01 -13.02
CA LEU A 505 -3.08 -15.16 -14.27
C LEU A 505 -3.36 -13.99 -15.21
N LYS A 506 -2.29 -13.47 -15.81
CA LYS A 506 -2.33 -12.27 -16.66
C LYS A 506 -2.82 -12.61 -18.07
N PRO A 507 -3.52 -11.70 -18.77
CA PRO A 507 -4.10 -11.99 -20.09
C PRO A 507 -3.11 -12.55 -21.11
N TRP A 508 -1.87 -12.04 -21.12
CA TRP A 508 -0.83 -12.50 -22.05
C TRP A 508 -0.29 -13.90 -21.73
N HIS A 509 -0.54 -14.44 -20.54
CA HIS A 509 -0.21 -15.83 -20.16
C HIS A 509 -1.30 -16.84 -20.49
N CYS A 510 -2.49 -16.37 -20.86
CA CYS A 510 -3.59 -17.19 -21.34
C CYS A 510 -3.62 -17.20 -22.87
N TYR A 511 -4.33 -18.15 -23.46
CA TYR A 511 -4.75 -18.04 -24.85
C TYR A 511 -5.75 -16.88 -25.01
N ARG A 512 -5.84 -16.35 -26.23
CA ARG A 512 -6.79 -15.29 -26.60
C ARG A 512 -8.24 -15.66 -26.40
N ASP A 513 -8.57 -16.94 -26.56
CA ASP A 513 -9.93 -17.42 -26.72
C ASP A 513 -10.79 -17.23 -25.45
N TYR A 514 -10.20 -17.30 -24.26
CA TYR A 514 -10.87 -17.08 -22.97
C TYR A 514 -9.86 -16.83 -21.84
N ASP A 515 -10.37 -16.39 -20.69
CA ASP A 515 -9.55 -16.20 -19.49
C ASP A 515 -9.15 -17.54 -18.86
N CYS A 516 -7.89 -17.94 -18.98
CA CYS A 516 -7.39 -19.22 -18.44
C CYS A 516 -7.44 -19.34 -16.91
N ASN A 517 -7.77 -18.27 -16.18
CA ASN A 517 -8.11 -18.36 -14.77
C ASN A 517 -9.33 -19.28 -14.51
N TRP A 518 -10.21 -19.50 -15.50
CA TRP A 518 -11.33 -20.44 -15.39
C TRP A 518 -10.89 -21.90 -15.17
N ASP A 519 -9.72 -22.28 -15.68
CA ASP A 519 -9.21 -23.66 -15.63
C ASP A 519 -8.54 -24.03 -14.31
N ILE A 520 -8.34 -23.07 -13.38
CA ILE A 520 -7.63 -23.31 -12.12
C ILE A 520 -8.52 -22.95 -10.95
N GLY A 521 -8.86 -23.94 -10.12
CA GLY A 521 -9.88 -23.83 -9.07
C GLY A 521 -9.75 -22.59 -8.16
N ASP A 522 -8.57 -22.30 -7.63
CA ASP A 522 -8.32 -21.16 -6.74
C ASP A 522 -8.16 -19.81 -7.48
N GLN A 523 -7.99 -19.81 -8.80
CA GLN A 523 -7.89 -18.61 -9.63
C GLN A 523 -9.24 -18.14 -10.20
N ARG A 524 -10.29 -18.96 -10.09
CA ARG A 524 -11.64 -18.64 -10.61
C ARG A 524 -12.21 -17.33 -10.05
N VAL A 525 -11.83 -16.96 -8.82
CA VAL A 525 -12.18 -15.66 -8.22
C VAL A 525 -11.63 -14.46 -8.98
N TYR A 526 -10.72 -14.65 -9.94
CA TYR A 526 -10.19 -13.62 -10.81
C TYR A 526 -10.66 -13.76 -12.26
N ALA A 527 -11.42 -14.81 -12.61
CA ALA A 527 -11.72 -15.13 -14.00
C ALA A 527 -12.78 -14.20 -14.60
N SER A 528 -12.51 -13.64 -15.78
CA SER A 528 -13.48 -12.83 -16.52
C SER A 528 -13.12 -12.75 -18.00
N ASP A 529 -13.93 -13.38 -18.85
CA ASP A 529 -13.74 -13.30 -20.31
C ASP A 529 -13.96 -11.88 -20.83
N VAL A 530 -14.84 -11.09 -20.20
CA VAL A 530 -15.09 -9.70 -20.57
C VAL A 530 -13.86 -8.84 -20.35
N ALA A 531 -13.22 -8.95 -19.17
CA ALA A 531 -11.98 -8.22 -18.88
C ALA A 531 -10.82 -8.72 -19.76
N HIS A 532 -10.77 -10.02 -20.03
CA HIS A 532 -9.77 -10.64 -20.92
C HIS A 532 -9.89 -10.13 -22.36
N GLN A 533 -11.11 -10.13 -22.91
CA GLN A 533 -11.42 -9.57 -24.23
C GLN A 533 -11.09 -8.08 -24.29
N ARG A 534 -11.33 -7.31 -23.21
CA ARG A 534 -10.96 -5.89 -23.16
C ARG A 534 -9.45 -5.70 -23.30
N TRP A 535 -8.64 -6.55 -22.68
CA TRP A 535 -7.18 -6.51 -22.81
C TRP A 535 -6.75 -6.83 -24.25
N TRP A 536 -7.31 -7.90 -24.83
CA TRP A 536 -7.00 -8.30 -26.21
C TRP A 536 -7.43 -7.27 -27.25
N LYS A 537 -8.59 -6.62 -27.08
CA LYS A 537 -9.03 -5.50 -27.93
C LYS A 537 -8.01 -4.35 -27.92
N PHE A 538 -7.40 -4.06 -26.77
CA PHE A 538 -6.34 -3.06 -26.70
C PHE A 538 -5.06 -3.55 -27.39
N TYR A 539 -4.66 -4.78 -27.10
CA TYR A 539 -3.47 -5.41 -27.69
C TYR A 539 -3.52 -5.41 -29.23
N ASP A 540 -4.69 -5.75 -29.80
CA ASP A 540 -4.88 -5.84 -31.25
C ASP A 540 -4.71 -4.49 -31.96
N ALA A 541 -4.87 -3.39 -31.23
CA ALA A 541 -4.66 -2.04 -31.74
C ALA A 541 -3.20 -1.54 -31.58
N MET A 542 -2.30 -2.32 -30.99
CA MET A 542 -0.87 -1.97 -30.86
C MET A 542 -0.10 -2.28 -32.15
N ASP A 543 1.08 -1.68 -32.31
CA ASP A 543 2.01 -2.00 -33.40
C ASP A 543 2.41 -3.50 -33.38
N GLU A 544 2.44 -4.14 -34.56
CA GLU A 544 2.73 -5.58 -34.69
C GLU A 544 4.09 -5.98 -34.09
N LYS A 545 5.10 -5.12 -34.11
CA LYS A 545 6.43 -5.42 -33.53
C LYS A 545 6.37 -5.47 -32.01
N LEU A 546 5.50 -4.65 -31.40
CA LEU A 546 5.25 -4.67 -29.96
C LEU A 546 4.43 -5.89 -29.57
N GLN A 547 3.42 -6.24 -30.38
CA GLN A 547 2.60 -7.44 -30.20
C GLN A 547 3.48 -8.71 -30.11
N GLN A 548 4.46 -8.86 -31.00
CA GLN A 548 5.39 -10.01 -31.01
C GLN A 548 6.12 -10.25 -29.68
N GLN A 549 6.21 -9.26 -28.80
CA GLN A 549 6.84 -9.41 -27.49
C GLN A 549 6.00 -10.19 -26.48
N CYS A 550 4.71 -10.40 -26.75
CA CYS A 550 3.73 -11.07 -25.91
C CYS A 550 3.47 -12.54 -26.31
N GLY A 551 4.48 -13.18 -26.92
CA GLY A 551 4.42 -14.60 -27.28
C GLY A 551 4.35 -15.54 -26.07
N LEU A 552 3.91 -16.77 -26.31
CA LEU A 552 3.91 -17.84 -25.32
C LEU A 552 5.16 -18.72 -25.50
N THR A 553 5.77 -19.12 -24.39
CA THR A 553 6.84 -20.14 -24.40
C THR A 553 6.25 -21.54 -24.54
N GLU A 554 7.03 -22.51 -25.04
CA GLU A 554 6.60 -23.93 -25.07
C GLU A 554 6.23 -24.45 -23.67
N ARG A 555 7.00 -24.06 -22.65
CA ARG A 555 6.67 -24.41 -21.26
C ARG A 555 5.28 -23.90 -20.87
N ARG A 556 4.96 -22.63 -21.14
CA ARG A 556 3.65 -22.07 -20.77
C ARG A 556 2.51 -22.72 -21.54
N LYS A 557 2.71 -23.09 -22.80
CA LYS A 557 1.74 -23.87 -23.57
C LYS A 557 1.45 -25.22 -22.92
N ILE A 558 2.49 -25.96 -22.51
CA ILE A 558 2.34 -27.23 -21.79
C ILE A 558 1.55 -27.04 -20.49
N GLU A 559 1.86 -25.97 -19.74
CA GLU A 559 1.13 -25.63 -18.52
C GLU A 559 -0.36 -25.33 -18.81
N LEU A 560 -0.69 -24.55 -19.85
CA LEU A 560 -2.07 -24.28 -20.25
C LEU A 560 -2.83 -25.56 -20.65
N ASP A 561 -2.19 -26.44 -21.43
CA ASP A 561 -2.79 -27.71 -21.84
C ASP A 561 -3.00 -28.65 -20.63
N TRP A 562 -2.10 -28.60 -19.65
CA TRP A 562 -2.25 -29.31 -18.38
C TRP A 562 -3.39 -28.76 -17.53
N ASP A 563 -3.48 -27.44 -17.36
CA ASP A 563 -4.53 -26.76 -16.58
C ASP A 563 -5.92 -27.15 -17.13
N ARG A 564 -6.11 -27.10 -18.45
CA ARG A 564 -7.35 -27.54 -19.11
C ARG A 564 -7.69 -29.01 -18.87
N LYS A 565 -6.70 -29.90 -18.95
CA LYS A 565 -6.88 -31.33 -18.67
C LYS A 565 -7.27 -31.58 -17.22
N MET A 566 -6.74 -30.79 -16.29
CA MET A 566 -7.10 -30.87 -14.88
C MET A 566 -8.52 -30.36 -14.64
N ALA A 567 -8.92 -29.24 -15.25
CA ALA A 567 -10.29 -28.74 -15.21
C ALA A 567 -11.32 -29.74 -15.74
N GLU A 568 -11.00 -30.45 -16.84
CA GLU A 568 -11.81 -31.56 -17.35
C GLU A 568 -11.95 -32.69 -16.33
N LYS A 569 -10.82 -33.14 -15.77
CA LYS A 569 -10.79 -34.23 -14.79
C LYS A 569 -11.55 -33.89 -13.51
N GLU A 570 -11.52 -32.63 -13.08
CA GLU A 570 -12.24 -32.12 -11.92
C GLU A 570 -13.70 -31.80 -12.22
N GLY A 571 -14.13 -31.83 -13.49
CA GLY A 571 -15.53 -31.66 -13.88
C GLY A 571 -16.03 -30.23 -13.71
N PHE A 572 -15.21 -29.22 -14.05
CA PHE A 572 -15.61 -27.82 -13.99
C PHE A 572 -16.82 -27.54 -14.89
N GLN A 573 -17.88 -26.99 -14.30
CA GLN A 573 -19.24 -26.90 -14.87
C GLN A 573 -19.40 -25.81 -15.94
N ASP A 574 -18.55 -24.80 -15.94
CA ASP A 574 -18.51 -23.73 -16.96
C ASP A 574 -18.01 -24.23 -18.32
N GLU A 575 -17.33 -25.38 -18.34
CA GLU A 575 -16.79 -26.04 -19.53
C GLU A 575 -15.83 -25.17 -20.37
N HIS A 576 -15.19 -24.14 -19.79
CA HIS A 576 -14.20 -23.32 -20.51
C HIS A 576 -13.04 -24.14 -21.09
N TRP A 577 -12.65 -25.22 -20.41
CA TRP A 577 -11.65 -26.18 -20.86
C TRP A 577 -12.02 -26.91 -22.17
N LYS A 578 -13.28 -26.85 -22.64
CA LYS A 578 -13.72 -27.36 -23.94
C LYS A 578 -13.60 -26.34 -25.08
N ILE A 579 -13.39 -25.06 -24.79
CA ILE A 579 -13.33 -23.99 -25.81
C ILE A 579 -12.20 -24.29 -26.79
N ASN A 580 -12.50 -24.26 -28.09
CA ASN A 580 -11.51 -24.52 -29.13
C ASN A 580 -10.49 -23.38 -29.22
N ILE A 581 -9.21 -23.69 -29.04
CA ILE A 581 -8.13 -22.69 -29.08
C ILE A 581 -7.76 -22.32 -30.51
N THR A 582 -8.03 -21.08 -30.89
CA THR A 582 -7.68 -20.49 -32.19
C THR A 582 -6.47 -19.57 -32.13
N ASP A 583 -5.97 -19.23 -30.93
CA ASP A 583 -4.82 -18.36 -30.74
C ASP A 583 -3.58 -18.82 -31.55
N PRO A 584 -3.03 -17.98 -32.44
CA PRO A 584 -1.84 -18.33 -33.23
C PRO A 584 -0.61 -18.65 -32.38
N ARG A 585 -0.53 -18.11 -31.15
CA ARG A 585 0.56 -18.37 -30.20
C ARG A 585 0.57 -19.81 -29.69
N ARG A 586 -0.44 -20.64 -30.02
CA ARG A 586 -0.39 -22.09 -29.82
C ARG A 586 0.61 -22.78 -30.75
N LYS A 587 0.84 -22.22 -31.94
CA LYS A 587 1.77 -22.75 -32.96
C LYS A 587 3.06 -21.93 -33.07
N PHE A 588 2.97 -20.62 -32.89
CA PHE A 588 4.10 -19.70 -33.02
C PHE A 588 4.60 -19.27 -31.63
N LEU A 589 5.46 -20.10 -31.06
CA LEU A 589 5.98 -19.92 -29.70
C LEU A 589 7.29 -19.12 -29.70
N ILE A 590 7.55 -18.45 -28.59
CA ILE A 590 8.82 -17.79 -28.33
C ILE A 590 9.75 -18.73 -27.56
N ASN A 591 11.05 -18.60 -27.81
CA ASN A 591 12.10 -19.39 -27.16
C ASN A 591 12.31 -19.00 -25.69
#